data_AF-A0A6P0SYY5-F1
#
_entry.id   AF-A0A6P0SYY5-F1
#
_cell.length_a   1.000
_cell.length_b   1.000
_cell.length_c   1.000
_cell.angle_alpha   90.00
_cell.angle_beta   90.00
_cell.angle_gamma   90.00
#
_symmetry.space_group_name_H-M   'P 1'
#
loop_
_entity.id
_entity.type
_entity.pdbx_description
1 polymer ?
#
loop_
_entity_poly.entity_id
_entity_poly.type
_entity_poly.pdbx_seq_one_letter_code
_entity_poly.pdbx_strand_id
1 'polypeptide(L)'
;VFVGTGLINKEIEKRTVLVLIPKPLSRAEFIIGKHLGLSGVLAVLVVAMTAIYLLGLRVSSIEYPVVSILVSVVYQFLELSLITAVALMFGVFTSSLLATLLTFGVYMMGHLSRDLVELSKLSENPSIERMTETLYLVIPDLSRLNLKNDAVYGVLPPFPELFLNGIYGLLYIVLLLAIAILIFWQREF
;
A
#
# COMPACT_ATOMS: atom_id res chain seq x y z
N VAL A 1 -7.91 -5.22 -4.22
CA VAL A 1 -8.01 -6.16 -3.07
C VAL A 1 -9.14 -7.17 -3.24
N PHE A 2 -10.41 -6.77 -3.37
CA PHE A 2 -11.56 -7.68 -3.58
C PHE A 2 -11.48 -8.58 -4.84
N VAL A 3 -10.91 -8.08 -5.94
CA VAL A 3 -10.75 -8.88 -7.18
C VAL A 3 -9.60 -9.88 -7.07
N GLY A 4 -8.55 -9.57 -6.30
CA GLY A 4 -7.38 -10.43 -6.10
C GLY A 4 -7.65 -11.59 -5.13
N THR A 5 -8.50 -11.40 -4.13
CA THR A 5 -8.90 -12.45 -3.17
C THR A 5 -9.89 -13.45 -3.78
N GLY A 6 -10.77 -12.99 -4.68
CA GLY A 6 -11.71 -13.85 -5.41
C GLY A 6 -11.03 -14.83 -6.39
N LEU A 7 -9.88 -14.45 -6.97
CA LEU A 7 -9.09 -15.33 -7.84
C LEU A 7 -8.39 -16.44 -7.04
N ILE A 8 -7.87 -16.13 -5.86
CA ILE A 8 -7.22 -17.11 -4.96
C ILE A 8 -8.24 -18.12 -4.44
N ASN A 9 -9.46 -17.67 -4.09
CA ASN A 9 -10.52 -18.57 -3.64
C ASN A 9 -10.96 -19.54 -4.76
N LYS A 10 -11.05 -19.05 -6.01
CA LYS A 10 -11.35 -19.91 -7.18
C LYS A 10 -10.22 -20.86 -7.57
N GLU A 11 -8.96 -20.50 -7.30
CA GLU A 11 -7.80 -21.35 -7.63
C GLU A 11 -7.56 -22.47 -6.61
N ILE A 12 -7.86 -22.25 -5.33
CA ILE A 12 -7.76 -23.26 -4.27
C ILE A 12 -8.88 -24.31 -4.39
N GLU A 13 -10.08 -23.89 -4.81
CA GLU A 13 -11.28 -24.76 -4.85
C GLU A 13 -11.27 -25.77 -6.01
N LYS A 14 -10.58 -25.49 -7.13
CA LYS A 14 -10.68 -26.32 -8.35
C LYS A 14 -9.68 -27.46 -8.50
N ARG A 15 -8.75 -27.69 -7.56
CA ARG A 15 -7.68 -28.71 -7.72
C ARG A 15 -6.91 -28.62 -9.06
N THR A 16 -6.92 -27.49 -9.76
CA THR A 16 -6.18 -27.31 -11.03
C THR A 16 -4.72 -26.92 -10.83
N VAL A 17 -4.27 -26.69 -9.58
CA VAL A 17 -2.88 -26.33 -9.27
C VAL A 17 -1.91 -27.50 -9.51
N LEU A 18 -2.39 -28.74 -9.57
CA LEU A 18 -1.54 -29.93 -9.72
C LEU A 18 -1.04 -30.20 -11.15
N VAL A 19 -1.41 -29.40 -12.16
CA VAL A 19 -0.99 -29.63 -13.56
C VAL A 19 -0.11 -28.51 -14.14
N LEU A 20 0.17 -27.44 -13.37
CA LEU A 20 0.95 -26.29 -13.85
C LEU A 20 2.35 -26.15 -13.23
N ILE A 21 2.86 -27.20 -12.57
CA ILE A 21 4.21 -27.19 -11.97
C ILE A 21 5.15 -28.13 -12.75
N PRO A 22 5.89 -27.63 -13.76
CA PRO A 22 7.17 -28.22 -14.14
C PRO A 22 8.37 -27.36 -13.75
N LYS A 23 8.21 -26.29 -12.94
CA LYS A 23 9.36 -25.53 -12.42
C LYS A 23 9.25 -25.27 -10.91
N PRO A 24 10.31 -25.59 -10.13
CA PRO A 24 10.41 -25.17 -8.74
C PRO A 24 10.61 -23.65 -8.71
N LEU A 25 9.52 -22.89 -8.79
CA LEU A 25 9.59 -21.45 -8.53
C LEU A 25 10.01 -21.27 -7.08
N SER A 26 11.07 -20.48 -6.86
CA SER A 26 11.46 -20.15 -5.50
C SER A 26 10.31 -19.41 -4.82
N ARG A 27 10.14 -19.69 -3.53
CA ARG A 27 9.14 -19.05 -2.67
C ARG A 27 9.19 -17.52 -2.74
N ALA A 28 10.39 -16.97 -2.91
CA ALA A 28 10.63 -15.55 -3.13
C ALA A 28 10.08 -15.06 -4.48
N GLU A 29 10.38 -15.76 -5.58
CA GLU A 29 9.86 -15.41 -6.92
C GLU A 29 8.34 -15.40 -6.97
N PHE A 30 7.68 -16.32 -6.27
CA PHE A 30 6.21 -16.35 -6.21
C PHE A 30 5.62 -15.09 -5.56
N ILE A 31 6.15 -14.68 -4.40
CA ILE A 31 5.64 -13.51 -3.67
C ILE A 31 5.99 -12.22 -4.40
N ILE A 32 7.23 -12.08 -4.88
CA ILE A 32 7.69 -10.90 -5.63
C ILE A 32 6.92 -10.78 -6.94
N GLY A 33 6.78 -11.87 -7.69
CA GLY A 33 6.01 -11.88 -8.94
C GLY A 33 4.54 -11.50 -8.72
N LYS A 34 3.92 -11.96 -7.64
CA LYS A 34 2.55 -11.57 -7.27
C LYS A 34 2.44 -10.10 -6.90
N HIS A 35 3.40 -9.56 -6.13
CA HIS A 35 3.42 -8.14 -5.80
C HIS A 35 3.60 -7.27 -7.05
N LEU A 36 4.54 -7.62 -7.93
CA LEU A 36 4.77 -6.91 -9.19
C LEU A 36 3.56 -7.00 -10.13
N GLY A 37 2.92 -8.17 -10.23
CA GLY A 37 1.71 -8.35 -11.04
C GLY A 37 0.55 -7.49 -10.54
N LEU A 38 0.30 -7.48 -9.23
CA LEU A 38 -0.72 -6.62 -8.62
C LEU A 38 -0.38 -5.14 -8.77
N SER A 39 0.88 -4.76 -8.59
CA SER A 39 1.36 -3.39 -8.80
C SER A 39 1.21 -2.96 -10.26
N GLY A 40 1.44 -3.85 -11.23
CA GLY A 40 1.21 -3.56 -12.66
C GLY A 40 -0.27 -3.26 -12.96
N VAL A 41 -1.19 -4.06 -12.40
CA VAL A 41 -2.63 -3.81 -12.52
C VAL A 41 -3.00 -2.46 -11.88
N LEU A 42 -2.46 -2.17 -10.70
CA LEU A 42 -2.66 -0.89 -10.03
C LEU A 42 -2.13 0.28 -10.86
N ALA A 43 -0.96 0.14 -11.49
CA ALA A 43 -0.38 1.18 -12.35
C ALA A 43 -1.31 1.52 -13.51
N VAL A 44 -1.86 0.52 -14.20
CA VAL A 44 -2.83 0.72 -15.29
C VAL A 44 -4.10 1.43 -14.80
N LEU A 45 -4.64 1.00 -13.65
CA LEU A 45 -5.83 1.63 -13.06
C LEU A 45 -5.57 3.08 -12.66
N VAL A 46 -4.43 3.35 -12.02
CA VAL A 46 -4.04 4.71 -11.60
C VAL A 46 -3.86 5.60 -12.83
N VAL A 47 -3.17 5.14 -13.88
CA VAL A 47 -3.01 5.90 -15.14
C VAL A 47 -4.37 6.21 -15.77
N ALA A 48 -5.27 5.23 -15.82
CA ALA A 48 -6.62 5.43 -16.35
C ALA A 48 -7.41 6.46 -15.53
N MET A 49 -7.38 6.36 -14.20
CA MET A 49 -8.03 7.32 -13.30
C MET A 49 -7.45 8.73 -13.45
N THR A 50 -6.12 8.87 -13.51
CA THR A 50 -5.44 10.14 -13.73
C THR A 50 -5.81 10.74 -15.09
N ALA A 51 -5.87 9.94 -16.15
CA ALA A 51 -6.27 10.41 -17.47
C ALA A 51 -7.71 10.97 -17.47
N ILE A 52 -8.65 10.26 -16.84
CA ILE A 52 -10.04 10.72 -16.69
C ILE A 52 -10.09 12.02 -15.88
N TYR A 53 -9.34 12.11 -14.78
CA TYR A 53 -9.28 13.31 -13.95
C TYR A 53 -8.74 14.53 -14.72
N LEU A 54 -7.63 14.37 -15.44
CA LEU A 54 -7.04 15.44 -16.26
C LEU A 54 -7.95 15.86 -17.41
N LEU A 55 -8.68 14.92 -18.03
CA LEU A 55 -9.69 15.23 -19.03
C LEU A 55 -10.84 16.05 -18.43
N GLY A 56 -11.31 15.69 -17.24
CA GLY A 56 -12.34 16.45 -16.51
C GLY A 56 -11.89 17.90 -16.24
N LEU A 57 -10.69 18.08 -15.72
CA LEU A 57 -10.12 19.42 -15.47
C LEU A 57 -9.98 20.24 -16.76
N ARG A 58 -9.56 19.59 -17.86
CA ARG A 58 -9.42 20.25 -19.16
C ARG A 58 -10.77 20.72 -19.72
N VAL A 59 -11.84 19.94 -19.53
CA VAL A 59 -13.20 20.33 -19.92
C VAL A 59 -13.72 21.49 -19.06
N SER A 60 -13.41 21.48 -17.77
CA SER A 60 -13.80 22.54 -16.83
C SER A 60 -12.97 23.83 -16.92
N SER A 61 -11.94 23.88 -17.77
CA SER A 61 -11.04 25.04 -17.95
C SER A 61 -10.40 25.53 -16.63
N ILE A 62 -10.14 24.61 -15.69
CA ILE A 62 -9.48 24.92 -14.42
C ILE A 62 -7.97 24.92 -14.67
N GLU A 63 -7.25 25.94 -14.21
CA GLU A 63 -5.79 25.93 -14.20
C GLU A 63 -5.28 24.96 -13.13
N TYR A 64 -4.35 24.08 -13.49
CA TYR A 64 -3.81 23.10 -12.55
C TYR A 64 -2.30 22.89 -12.73
N PRO A 65 -1.56 22.69 -11.61
CA PRO A 65 -0.13 22.41 -11.63
C PRO A 65 0.13 20.96 -12.04
N VAL A 66 0.39 20.74 -13.33
CA VAL A 66 0.60 19.40 -13.91
C VAL A 66 1.72 18.62 -13.21
N VAL A 67 2.82 19.30 -12.88
CA VAL A 67 3.98 18.68 -12.21
C VAL A 67 3.61 18.16 -10.83
N SER A 68 2.90 18.96 -10.03
CA SER A 68 2.48 18.59 -8.68
C SER A 68 1.51 17.41 -8.70
N ILE A 69 0.56 17.40 -9.64
CA ILE A 69 -0.35 16.28 -9.82
C ILE A 69 0.39 15.01 -10.20
N LEU A 70 1.34 15.07 -11.14
CA LEU A 70 2.13 13.90 -11.55
C LEU A 70 2.97 13.34 -10.39
N VAL A 71 3.62 14.19 -9.60
CA VAL A 71 4.34 13.76 -8.40
C VAL A 71 3.40 13.06 -7.44
N SER A 72 2.23 13.64 -7.14
CA SER A 72 1.25 13.00 -6.25
C SER A 72 0.71 11.68 -6.77
N VAL A 73 0.58 11.51 -8.09
CA VAL A 73 0.20 10.23 -8.70
C VAL A 73 1.26 9.16 -8.49
N VAL A 74 2.55 9.51 -8.57
CA VAL A 74 3.65 8.58 -8.29
C VAL A 74 3.65 8.15 -6.82
N TYR A 75 3.46 9.09 -5.89
CA TYR A 75 3.39 8.76 -4.45
C TYR A 75 2.13 7.97 -4.09
N GLN A 76 0.99 8.26 -4.73
CA GLN A 76 -0.24 7.48 -4.61
C GLN A 76 -0.04 6.04 -5.10
N PHE A 77 0.69 5.85 -6.21
CA PHE A 77 1.04 4.52 -6.69
C PHE A 77 1.95 3.76 -5.69
N LEU A 78 2.92 4.46 -5.10
CA LEU A 78 3.79 3.89 -4.06
C LEU A 78 3.00 3.49 -2.81
N GLU A 79 2.05 4.33 -2.38
CA GLU A 79 1.12 4.06 -1.28
C GLU A 79 0.31 2.77 -1.52
N LEU A 80 -0.29 2.64 -2.71
CA LEU A 80 -1.05 1.44 -3.09
C LEU A 80 -0.19 0.19 -3.18
N SER A 81 1.06 0.34 -3.64
CA SER A 81 2.04 -0.76 -3.70
C SER A 81 2.45 -1.24 -2.31
N LEU A 82 2.57 -0.32 -1.34
CA LEU A 82 2.83 -0.62 0.07
C LEU A 82 1.65 -1.35 0.71
N ILE A 83 0.42 -0.87 0.52
CA ILE A 83 -0.79 -1.54 1.02
C ILE A 83 -0.91 -2.95 0.41
N THR A 84 -0.51 -3.13 -0.85
CA THR A 84 -0.48 -4.44 -1.49
C THR A 84 0.54 -5.37 -0.83
N ALA A 85 1.72 -4.86 -0.45
CA ALA A 85 2.71 -5.64 0.30
C ALA A 85 2.19 -6.04 1.69
N VAL A 86 1.49 -5.15 2.39
CA VAL A 86 0.79 -5.46 3.66
C VAL A 86 -0.24 -6.58 3.45
N ALA A 87 -1.06 -6.47 2.41
CA ALA A 87 -2.08 -7.47 2.09
C ALA A 87 -1.49 -8.86 1.80
N LEU A 88 -0.37 -8.90 1.08
CA LEU A 88 0.35 -10.15 0.81
C LEU A 88 0.96 -10.73 2.07
N MET A 89 1.58 -9.91 2.91
CA MET A 89 2.17 -10.34 4.19
C MET A 89 1.12 -11.00 5.10
N PHE A 90 -0.04 -10.36 5.29
CA PHE A 90 -1.13 -10.98 6.05
C PHE A 90 -1.72 -12.21 5.35
N GLY A 91 -1.85 -12.17 4.01
CA GLY A 91 -2.39 -13.26 3.21
C GLY A 91 -1.55 -14.54 3.24
N VAL A 92 -0.27 -14.48 3.61
CA VAL A 92 0.59 -15.67 3.74
C VAL A 92 0.20 -16.53 4.95
N PHE A 93 -0.20 -15.92 6.07
CA PHE A 93 -0.47 -16.67 7.30
C PHE A 93 -1.94 -16.69 7.76
N THR A 94 -2.76 -15.82 7.19
CA THR A 94 -4.13 -15.58 7.63
C THR A 94 -5.15 -15.99 6.55
N SER A 95 -6.40 -16.26 6.94
CA SER A 95 -7.48 -16.48 5.98
C SER A 95 -7.73 -15.23 5.11
N SER A 96 -8.21 -15.41 3.88
CA SER A 96 -8.42 -14.29 2.94
C SER A 96 -9.31 -13.17 3.49
N LEU A 97 -10.32 -13.52 4.30
CA LEU A 97 -11.21 -12.54 4.93
C LEU A 97 -10.46 -11.73 6.00
N LEU A 98 -9.78 -12.41 6.90
CA LEU A 98 -9.07 -11.76 8.00
C LEU A 98 -7.87 -10.94 7.50
N ALA A 99 -7.17 -11.40 6.46
CA ALA A 99 -6.12 -10.62 5.81
C ALA A 99 -6.65 -9.30 5.21
N THR A 100 -7.86 -9.32 4.63
CA THR A 100 -8.50 -8.12 4.09
C THR A 100 -8.87 -7.14 5.21
N LEU A 101 -9.44 -7.64 6.31
CA LEU A 101 -9.78 -6.81 7.47
C LEU A 101 -8.55 -6.18 8.13
N LEU A 102 -7.47 -6.95 8.30
CA LEU A 102 -6.20 -6.46 8.86
C LEU A 102 -5.55 -5.41 7.95
N THR A 103 -5.52 -5.65 6.64
CA THR A 103 -5.01 -4.68 5.67
C THR A 103 -5.82 -3.40 5.70
N PHE A 104 -7.15 -3.49 5.79
CA PHE A 104 -8.02 -2.33 5.91
C PHE A 104 -7.76 -1.57 7.22
N GLY A 105 -7.54 -2.29 8.33
CA GLY A 105 -7.12 -1.70 9.60
C GLY A 105 -5.80 -0.94 9.49
N VAL A 106 -4.79 -1.53 8.84
CA VAL A 106 -3.50 -0.86 8.60
C VAL A 106 -3.65 0.35 7.69
N TYR A 107 -4.49 0.27 6.65
CA TYR A 107 -4.78 1.42 5.79
C TYR A 107 -5.41 2.57 6.58
N MET A 108 -6.42 2.29 7.40
CA MET A 108 -7.08 3.29 8.22
C MET A 108 -6.09 3.89 9.24
N MET A 109 -5.39 3.04 9.99
CA MET A 109 -4.42 3.51 10.99
C MET A 109 -3.27 4.29 10.35
N GLY A 110 -2.78 3.91 9.18
CA GLY A 110 -1.68 4.64 8.53
C GLY A 110 -2.07 6.05 8.04
N HIS A 111 -3.36 6.31 7.76
CA HIS A 111 -3.85 7.66 7.45
C HIS A 111 -4.26 8.42 8.72
N LEU A 112 -4.89 7.76 9.69
CA LEU A 112 -5.38 8.40 10.91
C LEU A 112 -4.32 8.53 12.02
N SER A 113 -3.18 7.86 11.93
CA SER A 113 -2.22 7.80 13.05
C SER A 113 -1.69 9.18 13.44
N ARG A 114 -1.42 10.08 12.48
CA ARG A 114 -0.97 11.44 12.77
C ARG A 114 -2.03 12.22 13.54
N ASP A 115 -3.26 12.21 13.03
CA ASP A 115 -4.39 12.88 13.68
C ASP A 115 -4.64 12.33 15.08
N LEU A 116 -4.51 11.01 15.28
CA LEU A 116 -4.64 10.37 16.58
C LEU A 116 -3.53 10.77 17.56
N VAL A 117 -2.28 10.91 17.10
CA VAL A 117 -1.17 11.39 17.95
C VAL A 117 -1.39 12.85 18.34
N GLU A 118 -1.81 13.70 17.41
CA GLU A 118 -2.11 15.11 17.68
C GLU A 118 -3.28 15.28 18.66
N LEU A 119 -4.36 14.51 18.48
CA LEU A 119 -5.49 14.46 19.42
C LEU A 119 -5.09 13.89 20.78
N SER A 120 -4.17 12.92 20.83
CA SER A 120 -3.68 12.35 22.10
C SER A 120 -2.89 13.36 22.93
N LYS A 121 -2.10 14.22 22.28
CA LYS A 121 -1.37 15.32 22.94
C LYS A 121 -2.31 16.37 23.55
N LEU A 122 -3.51 16.53 22.99
CA LEU A 122 -4.55 17.41 23.53
C LEU A 122 -5.34 16.77 24.69
N SER A 123 -5.27 15.45 24.83
CA SER A 123 -6.04 14.67 25.82
C SER A 123 -5.34 14.53 27.18
N GLU A 124 -4.06 14.94 27.29
CA GLU A 124 -3.20 14.88 28.50
C GLU A 124 -3.16 13.51 29.23
N ASN A 125 -3.61 12.42 28.58
CA ASN A 125 -3.64 11.09 29.18
C ASN A 125 -2.40 10.26 28.76
N PRO A 126 -1.43 10.02 29.68
CA PRO A 126 -0.15 9.39 29.35
C PRO A 126 -0.28 7.92 28.92
N SER A 127 -1.41 7.25 29.24
CA SER A 127 -1.68 5.89 28.79
C SER A 127 -2.11 5.84 27.33
N ILE A 128 -2.90 6.83 26.88
CA ILE A 128 -3.37 6.93 25.50
C ILE A 128 -2.20 7.36 24.60
N GLU A 129 -1.38 8.31 25.05
CA GLU A 129 -0.18 8.77 24.34
C GLU A 129 0.79 7.62 24.04
N ARG A 130 1.17 6.82 25.06
CA ARG A 130 2.07 5.67 24.88
C ARG A 130 1.51 4.60 23.94
N MET A 131 0.19 4.34 24.00
CA MET A 131 -0.44 3.36 23.12
C MET A 131 -0.39 3.82 21.65
N THR A 132 -0.68 5.10 21.40
CA THR A 132 -0.64 5.68 20.05
C THR A 132 0.78 5.77 19.50
N GLU A 133 1.78 6.13 20.32
CA GLU A 133 3.19 6.15 19.93
C GLU A 133 3.71 4.76 19.55
N THR A 134 3.34 3.73 20.32
CA THR A 134 3.73 2.34 20.03
C THR A 134 3.11 1.85 18.71
N LEU A 135 1.85 2.21 18.46
CA LEU A 135 1.18 1.90 17.19
C LEU A 135 1.82 2.64 16.01
N TYR A 136 2.22 3.91 16.18
CA TYR A 136 2.89 4.70 15.13
C TYR A 136 4.26 4.12 14.73
N LEU A 137 4.98 3.48 15.66
CA LEU A 137 6.27 2.85 15.36
C LEU A 137 6.14 1.55 14.57
N VAL A 138 5.07 0.77 14.80
CA VAL A 138 4.85 -0.53 14.15
C VAL A 138 4.15 -0.38 12.80
N ILE A 139 3.24 0.60 12.67
CA ILE A 139 2.40 0.79 11.49
C ILE A 139 3.08 1.74 10.51
N PRO A 140 3.15 1.41 9.20
CA PRO A 140 3.69 2.32 8.21
C PRO A 140 2.84 3.60 8.14
N ASP A 141 3.46 4.75 8.42
CA ASP A 141 2.86 6.07 8.21
C ASP A 141 2.60 6.33 6.71
N LEU A 142 1.38 5.97 6.26
CA LEU A 142 0.91 6.14 4.89
C LEU A 142 0.69 7.61 4.53
N SER A 143 0.48 8.48 5.52
CA SER A 143 0.27 9.91 5.28
C SER A 143 1.51 10.61 4.70
N ARG A 144 2.73 10.06 4.91
CA ARG A 144 3.98 10.51 4.25
C ARG A 144 3.92 10.41 2.72
N LEU A 145 3.09 9.51 2.20
CA LEU A 145 2.91 9.28 0.77
C LEU A 145 1.66 10.00 0.23
N ASN A 146 0.89 10.65 1.09
CA ASN A 146 -0.35 11.32 0.70
C ASN A 146 -0.10 12.80 0.36
N LEU A 147 0.26 13.06 -0.89
CA LEU A 147 0.51 14.41 -1.43
C LEU A 147 -0.69 14.99 -2.19
N LYS A 148 -1.87 14.36 -2.05
CA LYS A 148 -3.03 14.60 -2.93
C LYS A 148 -3.63 15.98 -2.69
N ASN A 149 -3.75 16.38 -1.43
CA ASN A 149 -4.36 17.65 -1.04
C ASN A 149 -3.47 18.84 -1.43
N ASP A 150 -2.17 18.76 -1.14
CA ASP A 150 -1.23 19.87 -1.36
C ASP A 150 -0.95 20.08 -2.86
N ALA A 151 -0.91 18.99 -3.63
CA ALA A 151 -0.63 19.07 -5.06
C ALA A 151 -1.70 19.77 -5.89
N VAL A 152 -2.96 19.78 -5.45
CA VAL A 152 -4.03 20.55 -6.12
C VAL A 152 -3.72 22.06 -6.03
N TYR A 153 -3.12 22.50 -4.93
CA TYR A 153 -2.68 23.88 -4.73
C TYR A 153 -1.28 24.17 -5.29
N GLY A 154 -0.62 23.18 -5.90
CA GLY A 154 0.74 23.32 -6.44
C GLY A 154 1.81 23.35 -5.36
N VAL A 155 1.45 23.09 -4.11
CA VAL A 155 2.37 23.02 -2.99
C VAL A 155 2.91 21.59 -2.93
N LEU A 156 4.21 21.43 -3.14
CA LEU A 156 4.91 20.17 -2.94
C LEU A 156 5.91 20.33 -1.80
N PRO A 157 6.13 19.28 -0.99
CA PRO A 157 7.24 19.25 -0.05
C PRO A 157 8.59 19.50 -0.77
N PRO A 158 9.59 20.06 -0.08
CA PRO A 158 10.93 20.21 -0.62
C PRO A 158 11.49 18.88 -1.15
N PHE A 159 12.33 18.93 -2.19
CA PHE A 159 12.93 17.73 -2.80
C PHE A 159 13.57 16.75 -1.79
N PRO A 160 14.32 17.20 -0.76
CA PRO A 160 14.86 16.28 0.25
C PRO A 160 13.80 15.48 1.00
N GLU A 161 12.68 16.12 1.33
CA GLU A 161 11.57 15.48 2.04
C GLU A 161 10.83 14.49 1.14
N LEU A 162 10.57 14.88 -0.12
CA LEU A 162 10.06 13.96 -1.13
C LEU A 162 10.94 12.72 -1.23
N PHE A 163 12.24 12.91 -1.45
CA PHE A 163 13.19 11.80 -1.61
C PHE A 163 13.20 10.85 -0.41
N LEU A 164 13.20 11.40 0.81
CA LEU A 164 13.13 10.60 2.05
C LEU A 164 11.81 9.84 2.17
N ASN A 165 10.67 10.46 1.85
CA ASN A 165 9.36 9.80 1.87
C ASN A 165 9.27 8.67 0.83
N GLY A 166 9.87 8.86 -0.35
CA GLY A 166 9.94 7.85 -1.39
C GLY A 166 10.80 6.64 -0.96
N ILE A 167 11.99 6.89 -0.42
CA ILE A 167 12.86 5.83 0.14
C ILE A 167 12.16 5.10 1.27
N TYR A 168 11.50 5.82 2.17
CA TYR A 168 10.74 5.24 3.26
C TYR A 168 9.69 4.25 2.75
N GLY A 169 8.89 4.65 1.76
CA GLY A 169 7.88 3.77 1.15
C GLY A 169 8.48 2.50 0.52
N LEU A 170 9.58 2.66 -0.23
CA LEU A 170 10.28 1.53 -0.87
C LEU A 170 10.89 0.57 0.15
N LEU A 171 11.54 1.08 1.19
CA LEU A 171 12.12 0.27 2.27
C LEU A 171 11.05 -0.54 2.99
N TYR A 172 9.89 0.07 3.30
CA TYR A 172 8.77 -0.64 3.91
C TYR A 172 8.19 -1.72 2.99
N ILE A 173 8.08 -1.47 1.68
CA ILE A 173 7.66 -2.50 0.72
C ILE A 173 8.62 -3.69 0.78
N VAL A 174 9.93 -3.45 0.67
CA VAL A 174 10.95 -4.50 0.69
C VAL A 174 10.91 -5.27 2.01
N LEU A 175 10.81 -4.56 3.14
CA LEU A 175 10.74 -5.16 4.47
C LEU A 175 9.50 -6.06 4.64
N LEU A 176 8.32 -5.58 4.22
CA LEU A 176 7.08 -6.36 4.30
C LEU A 176 7.11 -7.59 3.39
N LEU A 177 7.67 -7.47 2.18
CA LEU A 177 7.86 -8.61 1.27
C LEU A 177 8.88 -9.60 1.84
N ALA A 178 9.98 -9.14 2.44
CA ALA A 178 10.94 -10.01 3.10
C ALA A 178 10.30 -10.80 4.25
N ILE A 179 9.50 -10.14 5.09
CA ILE A 179 8.73 -10.80 6.16
C ILE A 179 7.76 -11.83 5.57
N ALA A 180 7.02 -11.47 4.52
CA ALA A 180 6.10 -12.39 3.85
C ALA A 180 6.83 -13.65 3.32
N ILE A 181 8.03 -13.48 2.74
CA ILE A 181 8.87 -14.57 2.24
C ILE A 181 9.36 -15.46 3.39
N LEU A 182 9.84 -14.87 4.49
CA LEU A 182 10.31 -15.62 5.65
C LEU A 182 9.20 -16.48 6.28
N ILE A 183 8.00 -15.90 6.46
CA ILE A 183 6.85 -16.63 7.00
C ILE A 183 6.43 -17.76 6.06
N PHE A 184 6.42 -17.50 4.75
CA PHE A 184 6.09 -18.51 3.75
C PHE A 184 7.16 -19.61 3.66
N TRP A 185 8.40 -19.35 4.04
CA TRP A 185 9.47 -20.35 4.09
C TRP A 185 9.33 -21.31 5.28
N GLN A 186 8.84 -20.81 6.43
CA GLN A 186 8.59 -21.62 7.63
C GLN A 186 7.35 -22.52 7.52
N ARG A 187 6.40 -22.21 6.62
CA ARG A 187 5.26 -23.08 6.35
C ARG A 187 5.71 -24.23 5.45
N GLU A 188 5.86 -25.41 6.02
CA GLU A 188 6.03 -26.65 5.28
C GLU A 188 4.75 -26.94 4.47
N PHE A 189 4.90 -27.06 3.15
CA PHE A 189 4.00 -27.79 2.27
C PHE A 189 4.80 -28.94 1.67
#